data_AF-A0A917AX41-F1
#
_entry.id   AF-A0A917AX41-F1
#
_cell.length_a   1.000
_cell.length_b   1.000
_cell.length_c   1.000
_cell.angle_alpha   90.00
_cell.angle_beta   90.00
_cell.angle_gamma   90.00
#
_symmetry.space_group_name_H-M   'P 1'
#
loop_
_entity.id
_entity.type
_entity.pdbx_description
1 polymer ?
#
loop_
_entity_poly.entity_id
_entity_poly.type
_entity_poly.pdbx_seq_one_letter_code
_entity_poly.pdbx_strand_id
1 'polypeptide(L)'
;MIDMFLTYFIIGLLVSSFSIAVILLIRKWFGRQLTAKWHYHLWMFLFITLAIPFLPTHLYNFYSLFSGGGTYQANAFSSDIETNKNNVIQSLHAIQDFSVSVNRLDLSLLNIGVMGLWIAGSLFFTFTTIRGWMKLRAIKKYSRALSNQEVLAVFEECKEKLQIKKSIQIVTSNRVQSPMIFGLFQPYIVLPSQHEHWLSLKHYEYIFLHELSHYKNKDLLTNYVILFYQIVYWFNPLVWFAFREMRLDREIACDTSVLHLLDDHSVNEYGHTLINFVDLSKQSRLPLVTQINGSKGQIKKRIEQISTYQPGVKKSRRQSVFIYGLASIILTMQLPVISAFSTENDPYYFHHEGTIYEDLHPFFKGYEGSFVLYNSDANQYSMYNEERSTLRVSPDSTYKIYSALFALESNVISPEESTLSWNGTEQPYDAWNMDQDVSSALKKSVNWYFQELDRRTGLETIQSHLRDLTYGNTDMSGGLSEFWHESSLKISPIEQVQLLQSFYNNQLEYKESHIQAVKEALLLEKKGETHLSGKTGTGTVNGKNLNGWFIGYVETEDNTYFFATNIQNEDDASGSKAAEITLSILKDLGIY
;
A
#
# COMPACT_ATOMS: atom_id res chain seq x y z
N MET A 1 -8.99 3.46 5.50
CA MET A 1 -7.86 2.70 6.10
C MET A 1 -8.25 1.26 6.48
N ILE A 2 -9.47 1.02 6.98
CA ILE A 2 -9.95 -0.34 7.31
C ILE A 2 -10.08 -1.19 6.02
N ASP A 3 -10.56 -0.63 4.91
CA ASP A 3 -10.85 -1.39 3.68
C ASP A 3 -9.64 -1.97 2.94
N MET A 4 -8.42 -1.59 3.33
CA MET A 4 -7.18 -2.06 2.69
C MET A 4 -6.41 -3.09 3.52
N PHE A 5 -6.87 -3.46 4.73
CA PHE A 5 -6.09 -4.35 5.61
C PHE A 5 -5.79 -5.71 4.95
N LEU A 6 -6.76 -6.32 4.28
CA LEU A 6 -6.61 -7.57 3.56
C LEU A 6 -5.54 -7.47 2.46
N THR A 7 -5.53 -6.37 1.70
CA THR A 7 -4.53 -6.10 0.67
C THR A 7 -3.13 -6.01 1.27
N TYR A 8 -2.94 -5.21 2.32
CA TYR A 8 -1.65 -5.11 3.01
C TYR A 8 -1.23 -6.43 3.66
N PHE A 9 -2.16 -7.21 4.20
CA PHE A 9 -1.91 -8.52 4.77
C PHE A 9 -1.38 -9.51 3.72
N ILE A 10 -2.00 -9.55 2.54
CA ILE A 10 -1.58 -10.40 1.42
C ILE A 10 -0.21 -9.96 0.87
N ILE A 11 -0.03 -8.66 0.65
CA ILE A 11 1.27 -8.10 0.22
C ILE A 11 2.36 -8.46 1.23
N GLY A 12 2.10 -8.27 2.53
CA GLY A 12 3.01 -8.63 3.60
C GLY A 12 3.39 -10.11 3.60
N LEU A 13 2.43 -11.01 3.35
CA LEU A 13 2.68 -12.46 3.22
C LEU A 13 3.59 -12.76 2.01
N LEU A 14 3.31 -12.18 0.85
CA LEU A 14 4.06 -12.43 -0.39
C LEU A 14 5.49 -11.90 -0.31
N VAL A 15 5.65 -10.62 0.08
CA VAL A 15 6.95 -9.93 0.21
C VAL A 15 7.85 -10.64 1.22
N SER A 16 7.29 -11.00 2.39
CA SER A 16 8.06 -11.73 3.42
C SER A 16 8.49 -13.11 2.93
N SER A 17 7.59 -13.87 2.30
CA SER A 17 7.88 -15.22 1.79
C SER A 17 8.92 -15.20 0.68
N PHE A 18 8.81 -14.27 -0.28
CA PHE A 18 9.78 -14.09 -1.36
C PHE A 18 11.16 -13.68 -0.82
N SER A 19 11.21 -12.70 0.08
CA SER A 19 12.47 -12.26 0.70
C SER A 19 13.19 -13.40 1.42
N ILE A 20 12.45 -14.23 2.17
CA ILE A 20 13.01 -15.40 2.85
C ILE A 20 13.54 -16.42 1.85
N ALA A 21 12.79 -16.71 0.79
CA ALA A 21 13.22 -17.63 -0.26
C ALA A 21 14.53 -17.17 -0.92
N VAL A 22 14.65 -15.89 -1.26
CA VAL A 22 15.88 -15.29 -1.82
C VAL A 22 17.06 -15.45 -0.86
N ILE A 23 16.89 -15.11 0.43
CA ILE A 23 17.96 -15.26 1.42
C ILE A 23 18.40 -16.73 1.54
N LEU A 24 17.45 -17.68 1.56
CA LEU A 24 17.76 -19.10 1.64
C LEU A 24 18.47 -19.62 0.38
N LEU A 25 18.09 -19.16 -0.82
CA LEU A 25 18.76 -19.49 -2.07
C LEU A 25 20.19 -18.96 -2.09
N ILE A 26 20.41 -17.72 -1.65
CA ILE A 26 21.75 -17.14 -1.52
C ILE A 26 22.61 -17.97 -0.55
N ARG A 27 22.07 -18.35 0.61
CA ARG A 27 22.75 -19.23 1.56
C ARG A 27 23.09 -20.59 0.93
N LYS A 28 22.16 -21.17 0.15
CA LYS A 28 22.35 -22.47 -0.50
C LYS A 28 23.43 -22.44 -1.57
N TRP A 29 23.43 -21.43 -2.44
CA TRP A 29 24.34 -21.36 -3.59
C TRP A 29 25.69 -20.74 -3.26
N PHE A 30 25.72 -19.72 -2.40
CA PHE A 30 26.94 -18.96 -2.09
C PHE A 30 27.48 -19.23 -0.68
N GLY A 31 26.87 -20.12 0.11
CA GLY A 31 27.24 -20.34 1.51
C GLY A 31 28.70 -20.76 1.74
N ARG A 32 29.33 -21.46 0.78
CA ARG A 32 30.76 -21.81 0.88
C ARG A 32 31.66 -20.56 0.86
N GLN A 33 31.26 -19.55 0.10
CA GLN A 33 32.02 -18.30 -0.12
C GLN A 33 31.80 -17.28 1.01
N LEU A 34 30.69 -17.40 1.75
CA LEU A 34 30.33 -16.49 2.84
C LEU A 34 31.01 -16.89 4.17
N THR A 35 31.46 -15.89 4.92
CA THR A 35 31.88 -16.08 6.33
C THR A 35 30.66 -16.30 7.22
N ALA A 36 30.83 -16.89 8.42
CA ALA A 36 29.75 -17.03 9.40
C ALA A 36 29.06 -15.69 9.71
N LYS A 37 29.86 -14.62 9.87
CA LYS A 37 29.36 -13.26 10.12
C LYS A 37 28.49 -12.72 8.98
N TRP A 38 28.86 -12.99 7.73
CA TRP A 38 28.07 -12.57 6.57
C TRP A 38 26.79 -13.39 6.38
N HIS A 39 26.77 -14.69 6.74
CA HIS A 39 25.53 -15.45 6.81
C HIS A 39 24.55 -14.81 7.80
N TYR A 40 25.05 -14.41 8.97
CA TYR A 40 24.22 -13.72 9.96
C TYR A 40 23.74 -12.34 9.46
N HIS A 41 24.61 -11.53 8.85
CA HIS A 41 24.24 -10.20 8.35
C HIS A 41 23.26 -10.20 7.18
N LEU A 42 23.21 -11.26 6.35
CA LEU A 42 22.21 -11.38 5.29
C LEU A 42 20.77 -11.30 5.84
N TRP A 43 20.54 -11.84 7.03
CA TRP A 43 19.24 -11.76 7.68
C TRP A 43 18.83 -10.35 8.11
N MET A 44 19.75 -9.39 8.17
CA MET A 44 19.39 -8.00 8.50
C MET A 44 18.50 -7.37 7.42
N PHE A 45 18.64 -7.81 6.16
CA PHE A 45 17.74 -7.37 5.10
C PHE A 45 16.29 -7.85 5.31
N LEU A 46 16.10 -8.99 5.98
CA LEU A 46 14.76 -9.48 6.29
C LEU A 46 14.02 -8.49 7.22
N PHE A 47 14.72 -7.84 8.16
CA PHE A 47 14.08 -6.83 9.01
C PHE A 47 13.65 -5.60 8.22
N ILE A 48 14.42 -5.21 7.21
CA ILE A 48 14.07 -4.10 6.32
C ILE A 48 12.82 -4.49 5.53
N THR A 49 12.81 -5.68 4.91
CA THR A 49 11.70 -6.09 4.06
C THR A 49 10.40 -6.32 4.82
N LEU A 50 10.48 -6.84 6.06
CA LEU A 50 9.32 -6.98 6.94
C LEU A 50 8.77 -5.64 7.47
N ALA A 51 9.55 -4.55 7.42
CA ALA A 51 9.07 -3.22 7.80
C ALA A 51 8.26 -2.55 6.67
N ILE A 52 8.52 -2.92 5.41
CA ILE A 52 8.00 -2.21 4.24
C ILE A 52 6.47 -2.08 4.25
N PRO A 53 5.68 -3.15 4.49
CA PRO A 53 4.21 -3.07 4.44
C PRO A 53 3.59 -2.12 5.47
N PHE A 54 4.34 -1.73 6.51
CA PHE A 54 3.87 -0.85 7.59
C PHE A 54 4.33 0.60 7.45
N LEU A 55 5.17 0.88 6.46
CA LEU A 55 5.65 2.22 6.22
C LEU A 55 4.61 2.97 5.39
N PRO A 56 4.24 4.21 5.78
CA PRO A 56 3.22 4.99 5.09
C PRO A 56 3.46 5.07 3.58
N THR A 57 2.39 4.91 2.78
CA THR A 57 2.47 4.90 1.31
C THR A 57 3.11 6.17 0.74
N HIS A 58 2.94 7.32 1.39
CA HIS A 58 3.60 8.57 0.98
C HIS A 58 5.14 8.49 1.00
N LEU A 59 5.74 7.66 1.86
CA LEU A 59 7.21 7.49 1.91
C LEU A 59 7.76 6.71 0.71
N TYR A 60 6.88 6.02 -0.03
CA TYR A 60 7.23 5.27 -1.23
C TYR A 60 6.54 5.81 -2.47
N ASN A 61 5.91 6.98 -2.37
CA ASN A 61 5.38 7.68 -3.53
C ASN A 61 6.56 8.33 -4.27
N PHE A 62 7.42 7.49 -4.85
CA PHE A 62 8.59 7.88 -5.63
C PHE A 62 8.22 8.72 -6.87
N TYR A 63 6.93 8.78 -7.20
CA TYR A 63 6.37 9.69 -8.18
C TYR A 63 6.60 11.16 -7.79
N SER A 64 6.45 11.52 -6.50
CA SER A 64 6.65 12.89 -5.99
C SER A 64 8.11 13.38 -6.00
N LEU A 65 9.07 12.46 -6.16
CA LEU A 65 10.48 12.83 -6.40
C LEU A 65 10.70 13.35 -7.82
N PHE A 66 9.72 13.13 -8.71
CA PHE A 66 9.69 13.62 -10.09
C PHE A 66 8.53 14.59 -10.37
N SER A 67 7.53 14.70 -9.50
CA SER A 67 6.48 15.74 -9.55
C SER A 67 6.62 16.75 -8.42
N GLY A 68 6.96 17.99 -8.77
CA GLY A 68 7.21 19.09 -7.84
C GLY A 68 6.04 19.35 -6.90
N GLY A 69 6.26 19.18 -5.60
CA GLY A 69 5.25 19.33 -4.57
C GLY A 69 4.97 20.78 -4.19
N GLY A 70 3.68 21.08 -3.95
CA GLY A 70 3.22 22.25 -3.22
C GLY A 70 2.10 21.84 -2.27
N THR A 71 2.39 21.78 -0.97
CA THR A 71 1.39 21.64 0.10
C THR A 71 0.86 23.02 0.46
N TYR A 72 -0.44 23.26 0.28
CA TYR A 72 -1.11 24.46 0.75
C TYR A 72 -2.04 24.15 1.92
N GLN A 73 -1.93 24.98 2.95
CA GLN A 73 -2.70 24.92 4.19
C GLN A 73 -3.73 26.06 4.12
N ALA A 74 -5.02 25.73 3.95
CA ALA A 74 -6.08 26.72 3.85
C ALA A 74 -6.59 27.14 5.25
N ASN A 75 -6.62 28.45 5.49
CA ASN A 75 -7.29 29.06 6.62
C ASN A 75 -8.77 29.27 6.28
N ALA A 76 -9.66 28.74 7.11
CA ALA A 76 -11.10 28.85 6.95
C ALA A 76 -11.60 30.29 7.19
N PHE A 77 -12.33 30.84 6.23
CA PHE A 77 -13.32 31.89 6.46
C PHE A 77 -14.71 31.32 6.22
N SER A 78 -15.63 31.62 7.13
CA SER A 78 -17.02 31.17 7.09
C SER A 78 -17.88 32.25 6.47
N SER A 79 -18.70 31.87 5.49
CA SER A 79 -19.87 32.65 5.09
C SER A 79 -21.06 31.71 4.89
N ASP A 80 -22.11 31.99 5.64
CA ASP A 80 -23.41 31.33 5.58
C ASP A 80 -24.09 31.63 4.24
N ILE A 81 -24.37 30.59 3.44
CA ILE A 81 -25.27 30.68 2.28
C ILE A 81 -26.43 29.73 2.53
N GLU A 82 -27.49 30.28 3.11
CA GLU A 82 -28.76 29.59 3.31
C GLU A 82 -29.91 30.46 2.77
N THR A 83 -29.95 30.70 1.46
CA THR A 83 -31.14 31.30 0.80
C THR A 83 -31.10 31.09 -0.72
N ASN A 84 -31.64 29.97 -1.24
CA ASN A 84 -32.37 29.87 -2.52
C ASN A 84 -32.59 28.41 -3.01
N LYS A 85 -33.22 27.54 -2.20
CA LYS A 85 -33.54 26.16 -2.61
C LYS A 85 -34.70 26.05 -3.62
N ASN A 86 -35.54 27.07 -3.77
CA ASN A 86 -36.83 26.89 -4.45
C ASN A 86 -36.78 26.94 -6.00
N ASN A 87 -35.76 27.58 -6.62
CA ASN A 87 -35.66 27.65 -8.09
C ASN A 87 -34.76 26.56 -8.69
N VAL A 88 -33.86 25.95 -7.91
CA VAL A 88 -32.95 24.87 -8.36
C VAL A 88 -33.71 23.56 -8.58
N ILE A 89 -34.77 23.33 -7.79
CA ILE A 89 -35.59 22.10 -7.86
C ILE A 89 -36.39 21.99 -9.18
N GLN A 90 -36.72 23.11 -9.82
CA GLN A 90 -37.51 23.10 -11.06
C GLN A 90 -36.68 22.72 -12.30
N SER A 91 -35.40 23.12 -12.37
CA SER A 91 -34.49 22.69 -13.44
C SER A 91 -33.98 21.26 -13.26
N LEU A 92 -33.87 20.78 -12.01
CA LEU A 92 -33.52 19.39 -11.68
C LEU A 92 -34.54 18.36 -12.20
N HIS A 93 -35.83 18.70 -12.31
CA HIS A 93 -36.87 17.79 -12.83
C HIS A 93 -36.65 17.35 -14.29
N ALA A 94 -35.85 18.10 -15.06
CA ALA A 94 -35.53 17.76 -16.45
C ALA A 94 -34.44 16.69 -16.59
N ILE A 95 -33.63 16.48 -15.54
CA ILE A 95 -32.47 15.58 -15.55
C ILE A 95 -32.89 14.23 -14.95
N GLN A 96 -32.98 13.19 -15.79
CA GLN A 96 -33.26 11.83 -15.33
C GLN A 96 -31.97 11.03 -15.18
N ASP A 97 -31.54 10.88 -13.93
CA ASP A 97 -30.30 10.22 -13.56
C ASP A 97 -30.53 8.74 -13.22
N PHE A 98 -30.69 7.93 -14.26
CA PHE A 98 -30.87 6.48 -14.14
C PHE A 98 -29.52 5.76 -14.22
N SER A 99 -29.25 4.85 -13.27
CA SER A 99 -28.04 4.03 -13.21
C SER A 99 -28.35 2.59 -12.81
N VAL A 100 -27.48 1.65 -13.21
CA VAL A 100 -27.60 0.25 -12.79
C VAL A 100 -26.45 -0.07 -11.84
N SER A 101 -26.71 -0.81 -10.77
CA SER A 101 -25.64 -1.22 -9.84
C SER A 101 -24.75 -2.28 -10.45
N VAL A 102 -23.43 -2.07 -10.42
CA VAL A 102 -22.44 -3.13 -10.63
C VAL A 102 -22.27 -3.90 -9.32
N ASN A 103 -22.29 -5.23 -9.40
CA ASN A 103 -21.99 -6.08 -8.26
C ASN A 103 -20.49 -6.38 -8.22
N ARG A 104 -19.81 -5.88 -7.20
CA ARG A 104 -18.42 -6.25 -6.90
C ARG A 104 -18.41 -7.15 -5.67
N LEU A 105 -17.51 -8.13 -5.64
CA LEU A 105 -17.32 -8.99 -4.47
C LEU A 105 -16.99 -8.12 -3.25
N ASP A 106 -17.94 -7.99 -2.33
CA ASP A 106 -17.71 -7.27 -1.08
C ASP A 106 -16.86 -8.14 -0.14
N LEU A 107 -15.56 -7.85 -0.11
CA LEU A 107 -14.60 -8.49 0.77
C LEU A 107 -14.53 -7.82 2.15
N SER A 108 -15.42 -6.87 2.48
CA SER A 108 -15.43 -6.14 3.76
C SER A 108 -15.52 -7.10 4.96
N LEU A 109 -16.42 -8.07 4.92
CA LEU A 109 -16.58 -9.07 5.99
C LEU A 109 -15.33 -9.95 6.14
N LEU A 110 -14.73 -10.36 5.02
CA LEU A 110 -13.48 -11.11 5.04
C LEU A 110 -12.35 -10.26 5.61
N ASN A 111 -12.27 -9.00 5.21
CA ASN A 111 -11.29 -8.03 5.67
C ASN A 111 -11.40 -7.80 7.19
N ILE A 112 -12.61 -7.57 7.71
CA ILE A 112 -12.89 -7.46 9.15
C ILE A 112 -12.53 -8.77 9.88
N GLY A 113 -12.90 -9.92 9.31
CA GLY A 113 -12.60 -11.23 9.89
C GLY A 113 -11.10 -11.51 9.99
N VAL A 114 -10.35 -11.26 8.92
CA VAL A 114 -8.88 -11.43 8.87
C VAL A 114 -8.19 -10.43 9.80
N MET A 115 -8.67 -9.19 9.86
CA MET A 115 -8.17 -8.18 10.81
C MET A 115 -8.40 -8.61 12.27
N GLY A 116 -9.60 -9.06 12.60
CA GLY A 116 -9.93 -9.56 13.94
C GLY A 116 -9.06 -10.75 14.34
N LEU A 117 -8.85 -11.71 13.43
CA LEU A 117 -7.97 -12.85 13.65
C LEU A 117 -6.51 -12.41 13.85
N TRP A 118 -6.02 -11.46 13.06
CA TRP A 118 -4.67 -10.93 13.17
C TRP A 118 -4.43 -10.22 14.52
N ILE A 119 -5.39 -9.40 14.98
CA ILE A 119 -5.34 -8.73 16.29
C ILE A 119 -5.32 -9.76 17.41
N ALA A 120 -6.22 -10.74 17.37
CA ALA A 120 -6.31 -11.79 18.40
C ALA A 120 -4.98 -12.56 18.55
N GLY A 121 -4.37 -12.97 17.44
CA GLY A 121 -3.07 -13.61 17.46
C GLY A 121 -1.94 -12.69 17.95
N SER A 122 -1.92 -11.43 17.51
CA SER A 122 -0.92 -10.44 17.97
C SER A 122 -1.00 -10.22 19.48
N LEU A 123 -2.21 -10.13 20.05
CA LEU A 123 -2.44 -10.04 21.50
C LEU A 123 -1.95 -11.29 22.23
N PHE A 124 -2.23 -12.48 21.70
CA PHE A 124 -1.75 -13.74 22.27
C PHE A 124 -0.22 -13.80 22.33
N PHE A 125 0.47 -13.51 21.22
CA PHE A 125 1.94 -13.54 21.19
C PHE A 125 2.56 -12.42 22.03
N THR A 126 1.93 -11.25 22.10
CA THR A 126 2.32 -10.18 23.03
C THR A 126 2.24 -10.66 24.49
N PHE A 127 1.15 -11.31 24.87
CA PHE A 127 1.01 -11.89 26.21
C PHE A 127 2.11 -12.91 26.52
N THR A 128 2.44 -13.80 25.57
CA THR A 128 3.56 -14.75 25.77
C THR A 128 4.91 -14.05 25.98
N THR A 129 5.15 -12.95 25.26
CA THR A 129 6.37 -12.13 25.40
C THR A 129 6.42 -11.43 26.75
N ILE A 130 5.30 -10.87 27.22
CA ILE A 130 5.17 -10.28 28.56
C ILE A 130 5.47 -11.33 29.64
N ARG A 131 4.95 -12.56 29.52
CA ARG A 131 5.29 -13.66 30.44
C ARG A 131 6.78 -13.98 30.45
N GLY A 132 7.43 -14.00 29.28
CA GLY A 132 8.88 -14.18 29.18
C GLY A 132 9.65 -13.07 29.90
N TRP A 133 9.21 -11.82 29.75
CA TRP A 133 9.84 -10.68 30.39
C TRP A 133 9.62 -10.66 31.90
N MET A 134 8.44 -11.07 32.39
CA MET A 134 8.19 -11.27 33.82
C MET A 134 9.13 -12.32 34.41
N LYS A 135 9.43 -13.42 33.69
CA LYS A 135 10.43 -14.41 34.13
C LYS A 135 11.83 -13.80 34.24
N LEU A 136 12.25 -12.93 33.30
CA LEU A 136 13.53 -12.24 33.38
C LEU A 136 13.60 -11.26 34.56
N ARG A 137 12.52 -10.52 34.82
CA ARG A 137 12.42 -9.68 36.01
C ARG A 137 12.55 -10.49 37.29
N ALA A 138 11.95 -11.68 37.35
CA ALA A 138 12.11 -12.58 38.48
C ALA A 138 13.56 -13.05 38.62
N ILE A 139 14.23 -13.47 37.54
CA ILE A 139 15.65 -13.85 37.57
C ILE A 139 16.52 -12.73 38.13
N LYS A 140 16.34 -11.49 37.64
CA LYS A 140 17.04 -10.30 38.17
C LYS A 140 16.75 -10.06 39.66
N LYS A 141 15.49 -10.15 40.08
CA LYS A 141 15.08 -9.90 41.48
C LYS A 141 15.71 -10.89 42.46
N TYR A 142 15.86 -12.15 42.05
CA TYR A 142 16.38 -13.22 42.90
C TYR A 142 17.83 -13.60 42.61
N SER A 143 18.54 -12.80 41.81
CA SER A 143 19.96 -13.01 41.54
C SER A 143 20.82 -12.38 42.64
N ARG A 144 22.00 -12.95 42.87
CA ARG A 144 23.00 -12.43 43.81
C ARG A 144 24.21 -11.93 43.03
N ALA A 145 24.88 -10.88 43.52
CA ALA A 145 26.14 -10.43 42.91
C ALA A 145 27.21 -11.52 43.05
N LEU A 146 28.05 -11.68 42.01
CA LEU A 146 29.19 -12.59 42.08
C LEU A 146 30.28 -11.99 42.98
N SER A 147 30.77 -12.77 43.95
CA SER A 147 31.78 -12.33 44.93
C SER A 147 33.18 -12.89 44.71
N ASN A 148 33.34 -13.89 43.83
CA ASN A 148 34.63 -14.54 43.59
C ASN A 148 35.57 -13.62 42.79
N GLN A 149 36.68 -13.19 43.41
CA GLN A 149 37.62 -12.22 42.82
C GLN A 149 38.40 -12.78 41.62
N GLU A 150 38.73 -14.08 41.61
CA GLU A 150 39.46 -14.69 40.50
C GLU A 150 38.61 -14.72 39.23
N VAL A 151 37.32 -15.07 39.37
CA VAL A 151 36.37 -15.08 38.24
C VAL A 151 36.11 -13.66 37.74
N LEU A 152 36.05 -12.67 38.63
CA LEU A 152 35.93 -11.26 38.26
C LEU A 152 37.16 -10.74 37.52
N ALA A 153 38.37 -11.21 37.87
CA ALA A 153 39.59 -10.85 37.15
C ALA A 153 39.59 -11.41 35.71
N VAL A 154 39.20 -12.68 35.53
CA VAL A 154 39.05 -13.29 34.19
C VAL A 154 38.01 -12.53 33.36
N PHE A 155 36.92 -12.09 33.98
CA PHE A 155 35.90 -11.30 33.30
C PHE A 155 36.41 -9.95 32.79
N GLU A 156 37.15 -9.21 33.62
CA GLU A 156 37.74 -7.93 33.22
C GLU A 156 38.79 -8.11 32.12
N GLU A 157 39.62 -9.17 32.19
CA GLU A 157 40.54 -9.52 31.11
C GLU A 157 39.81 -9.78 29.78
N CYS A 158 38.69 -10.52 29.82
CA CYS A 158 37.87 -10.77 28.63
C CYS A 158 37.25 -9.48 28.08
N LYS A 159 36.81 -8.55 28.95
CA LYS A 159 36.30 -7.23 28.54
C LYS A 159 37.38 -6.40 27.86
N GLU A 160 38.61 -6.42 28.38
CA GLU A 160 39.76 -5.76 27.76
C GLU A 160 40.10 -6.35 26.39
N LYS A 161 40.19 -7.69 26.28
CA LYS A 161 40.40 -8.41 25.00
C LYS A 161 39.36 -8.01 23.95
N LEU A 162 38.09 -7.85 24.36
CA LEU A 162 36.99 -7.47 23.46
C LEU A 162 36.80 -5.94 23.29
N GLN A 163 37.57 -5.12 24.02
CA GLN A 163 37.52 -3.65 24.04
C GLN A 163 36.16 -3.09 24.48
N ILE A 164 35.54 -3.71 25.50
CA ILE A 164 34.23 -3.32 26.03
C ILE A 164 34.39 -2.36 27.20
N LYS A 165 34.03 -1.09 27.00
CA LYS A 165 34.11 -0.04 28.04
C LYS A 165 32.86 0.05 28.93
N LYS A 166 31.75 -0.56 28.54
CA LYS A 166 30.48 -0.48 29.30
C LYS A 166 30.59 -1.32 30.58
N SER A 167 30.04 -0.82 31.69
CA SER A 167 29.83 -1.60 32.90
C SER A 167 28.76 -2.67 32.67
N ILE A 168 29.14 -3.94 32.74
CA ILE A 168 28.25 -5.10 32.63
C ILE A 168 28.21 -5.77 34.00
N GLN A 169 27.02 -6.08 34.51
CA GLN A 169 26.84 -6.66 35.83
C GLN A 169 26.87 -8.18 35.75
N ILE A 170 27.65 -8.84 36.61
CA ILE A 170 27.66 -10.31 36.72
C ILE A 170 26.87 -10.71 37.95
N VAL A 171 25.89 -11.59 37.74
CA VAL A 171 25.03 -12.10 38.81
C VAL A 171 24.89 -13.61 38.73
N THR A 172 24.62 -14.25 39.86
CA THR A 172 24.34 -15.69 39.95
C THR A 172 22.86 -15.91 40.25
N SER A 173 22.25 -16.95 39.65
CA SER A 173 20.86 -17.28 39.90
C SER A 173 20.63 -18.80 39.91
N ASN A 174 19.76 -19.25 40.82
CA ASN A 174 19.30 -20.65 40.87
C ASN A 174 18.19 -20.96 39.87
N ARG A 175 17.66 -19.93 39.18
CA ARG A 175 16.60 -20.08 38.18
C ARG A 175 17.12 -20.29 36.76
N VAL A 176 18.43 -20.43 36.61
CA VAL A 176 19.10 -20.57 35.31
C VAL A 176 20.07 -21.73 35.39
N GLN A 177 20.09 -22.56 34.34
CA GLN A 177 20.94 -23.75 34.25
C GLN A 177 22.09 -23.58 33.23
N SER A 178 22.09 -22.46 32.52
CA SER A 178 23.10 -22.13 31.50
C SER A 178 23.42 -20.64 31.56
N PRO A 179 24.69 -20.24 31.32
CA PRO A 179 25.10 -18.85 31.16
C PRO A 179 24.25 -18.14 30.13
N MET A 180 23.93 -16.89 30.42
CA MET A 180 23.14 -16.08 29.52
C MET A 180 23.28 -14.59 29.79
N ILE A 181 23.12 -13.79 28.75
CA ILE A 181 23.12 -12.33 28.83
C ILE A 181 21.74 -11.74 28.50
N PHE A 182 21.27 -10.79 29.32
CA PHE A 182 20.02 -10.04 29.06
C PHE A 182 20.07 -8.59 29.54
N GLY A 183 19.17 -7.76 29.02
CA GLY A 183 19.03 -6.34 29.40
C GLY A 183 19.64 -5.38 28.37
N LEU A 184 18.81 -4.52 27.77
CA LEU A 184 19.23 -3.65 26.66
C LEU A 184 20.06 -2.44 27.10
N PHE A 185 19.61 -1.73 28.14
CA PHE A 185 20.29 -0.52 28.65
C PHE A 185 21.35 -0.81 29.72
N GLN A 186 21.09 -1.84 30.52
CA GLN A 186 21.98 -2.37 31.55
C GLN A 186 22.07 -3.88 31.34
N PRO A 187 23.14 -4.37 30.68
CA PRO A 187 23.33 -5.79 30.43
C PRO A 187 23.74 -6.52 31.72
N TYR A 188 23.15 -7.69 31.93
CA TYR A 188 23.44 -8.62 33.01
C TYR A 188 23.89 -9.94 32.40
N ILE A 189 25.06 -10.44 32.82
CA ILE A 189 25.48 -11.82 32.58
C ILE A 189 25.08 -12.63 33.81
N VAL A 190 24.28 -13.68 33.60
CA VAL A 190 23.79 -14.54 34.67
C VAL A 190 24.45 -15.90 34.59
N LEU A 191 25.11 -16.30 35.67
CA LEU A 191 25.71 -17.61 35.84
C LEU A 191 24.81 -18.54 36.66
N PRO A 192 24.80 -19.85 36.38
CA PRO A 192 24.08 -20.84 37.20
C PRO A 192 24.64 -20.89 38.63
N SER A 193 23.79 -21.02 39.65
CA SER A 193 24.26 -21.01 41.05
C SER A 193 25.29 -22.11 41.39
N GLN A 194 25.24 -23.27 40.72
CA GLN A 194 26.16 -24.40 40.95
C GLN A 194 27.41 -24.38 40.05
N HIS A 195 27.67 -23.27 39.36
CA HIS A 195 28.80 -23.07 38.44
C HIS A 195 30.19 -23.45 39.00
N GLU A 196 30.49 -23.13 40.25
CA GLU A 196 31.80 -23.35 40.88
C GLU A 196 32.21 -24.83 41.00
N HIS A 197 31.26 -25.77 40.98
CA HIS A 197 31.57 -27.18 41.22
C HIS A 197 32.18 -27.89 40.00
N TRP A 198 32.08 -27.29 38.82
CA TRP A 198 32.42 -27.97 37.56
C TRP A 198 33.04 -27.05 36.50
N LEU A 199 33.13 -25.73 36.76
CA LEU A 199 33.83 -24.78 35.88
C LEU A 199 35.20 -24.41 36.45
N SER A 200 36.24 -24.61 35.64
CA SER A 200 37.57 -24.03 35.90
C SER A 200 37.67 -22.60 35.37
N LEU A 201 38.73 -21.86 35.74
CA LEU A 201 39.00 -20.50 35.25
C LEU A 201 39.04 -20.41 33.71
N LYS A 202 39.58 -21.44 33.03
CA LYS A 202 39.59 -21.53 31.57
C LYS A 202 38.18 -21.64 30.98
N HIS A 203 37.29 -22.38 31.65
CA HIS A 203 35.88 -22.46 31.23
C HIS A 203 35.16 -21.11 31.39
N TYR A 204 35.47 -20.35 32.45
CA TYR A 204 34.94 -18.99 32.61
C TYR A 204 35.40 -18.06 31.49
N GLU A 205 36.67 -18.12 31.08
CA GLU A 205 37.19 -17.37 29.94
C GLU A 205 36.36 -17.64 28.67
N TYR A 206 36.14 -18.92 28.34
CA TYR A 206 35.33 -19.33 27.18
C TYR A 206 33.88 -18.80 27.24
N ILE A 207 33.23 -18.91 28.40
CA ILE A 207 31.85 -18.43 28.61
C ILE A 207 31.80 -16.91 28.48
N PHE A 208 32.71 -16.19 29.13
CA PHE A 208 32.69 -14.73 29.10
C PHE A 208 33.01 -14.19 27.71
N LEU A 209 33.98 -14.76 26.98
CA LEU A 209 34.25 -14.37 25.60
C LEU A 209 33.01 -14.56 24.70
N HIS A 210 32.23 -15.64 24.92
CA HIS A 210 30.99 -15.90 24.20
C HIS A 210 29.89 -14.88 24.53
N GLU A 211 29.53 -14.73 25.81
CA GLU A 211 28.46 -13.82 26.24
C GLU A 211 28.79 -12.34 25.96
N LEU A 212 30.05 -11.93 26.11
CA LEU A 212 30.52 -10.60 25.76
C LEU A 212 30.55 -10.37 24.24
N SER A 213 30.77 -11.40 23.43
CA SER A 213 30.66 -11.31 21.96
C SER A 213 29.22 -11.03 21.52
N HIS A 214 28.22 -11.63 22.17
CA HIS A 214 26.81 -11.27 21.94
C HIS A 214 26.51 -9.80 22.26
N TYR A 215 27.05 -9.29 23.37
CA TYR A 215 26.94 -7.87 23.71
C TYR A 215 27.57 -6.98 22.62
N LYS A 216 28.81 -7.29 22.21
CA LYS A 216 29.55 -6.53 21.20
C LYS A 216 28.84 -6.48 19.85
N ASN A 217 28.20 -7.57 19.45
CA ASN A 217 27.45 -7.68 18.20
C ASN A 217 26.01 -7.11 18.29
N LYS A 218 25.59 -6.60 19.46
CA LYS A 218 24.23 -6.08 19.72
C LYS A 218 23.13 -7.14 19.53
N ASP A 219 23.45 -8.41 19.79
CA ASP A 219 22.55 -9.53 19.57
C ASP A 219 21.28 -9.48 20.43
N LEU A 220 21.35 -8.80 21.58
CA LEU A 220 20.19 -8.53 22.42
C LEU A 220 19.16 -7.67 21.68
N LEU A 221 19.59 -6.60 20.99
CA LEU A 221 18.69 -5.74 20.20
C LEU A 221 18.04 -6.53 19.08
N THR A 222 18.84 -7.29 18.32
CA THR A 222 18.35 -8.20 17.27
C THR A 222 17.27 -9.13 17.82
N ASN A 223 17.46 -9.67 19.03
CA ASN A 223 16.49 -10.57 19.63
C ASN A 223 15.15 -9.88 19.95
N TYR A 224 15.15 -8.63 20.40
CA TYR A 224 13.91 -7.84 20.56
C TYR A 224 13.23 -7.56 19.22
N VAL A 225 13.99 -7.24 18.17
CA VAL A 225 13.46 -7.02 16.82
C VAL A 225 12.81 -8.30 16.27
N ILE A 226 13.45 -9.46 16.46
CA ILE A 226 12.87 -10.78 16.11
C ILE A 226 11.53 -10.99 16.83
N LEU A 227 11.46 -10.71 18.14
CA LEU A 227 10.22 -10.89 18.90
C LEU A 227 9.10 -9.96 18.42
N PHE A 228 9.42 -8.71 18.12
CA PHE A 228 8.47 -7.77 17.53
C PHE A 228 7.88 -8.33 16.23
N TYR A 229 8.74 -8.78 15.30
CA TYR A 229 8.25 -9.36 14.05
C TYR A 229 7.55 -10.70 14.23
N GLN A 230 7.89 -11.51 15.23
CA GLN A 230 7.16 -12.74 15.54
C GLN A 230 5.74 -12.46 16.07
N ILE A 231 5.51 -11.32 16.72
CA ILE A 231 4.17 -10.86 17.10
C ILE A 231 3.39 -10.43 15.86
N VAL A 232 3.99 -9.58 15.02
CA VAL A 232 3.32 -9.01 13.83
C VAL A 232 3.04 -10.07 12.76
N TYR A 233 3.99 -10.97 12.50
CA TYR A 233 3.93 -12.03 11.49
C TYR A 233 3.69 -13.40 12.11
N TRP A 234 2.95 -13.45 13.22
CA TRP A 234 2.73 -14.70 13.95
C TRP A 234 2.14 -15.82 13.08
N PHE A 235 1.34 -15.44 12.08
CA PHE A 235 0.67 -16.34 11.14
C PHE A 235 1.60 -16.90 10.05
N ASN A 236 2.78 -16.31 9.82
CA ASN A 236 3.65 -16.70 8.72
C ASN A 236 4.73 -17.72 9.17
N PRO A 237 4.57 -19.03 8.86
CA PRO A 237 5.52 -20.06 9.29
C PRO A 237 6.93 -19.90 8.70
N LEU A 238 7.07 -19.26 7.52
CA LEU A 238 8.39 -19.01 6.93
C LEU A 238 9.17 -17.99 7.74
N VAL A 239 8.51 -16.97 8.31
CA VAL A 239 9.16 -16.00 9.20
C VAL A 239 9.68 -16.69 10.46
N TRP A 240 8.91 -17.60 11.05
CA TRP A 240 9.35 -18.42 12.19
C TRP A 240 10.57 -19.28 11.84
N PHE A 241 10.55 -19.92 10.67
CA PHE A 241 11.67 -20.71 10.16
C PHE A 241 12.91 -19.84 9.93
N ALA A 242 12.76 -18.69 9.28
CA ALA A 242 13.82 -17.73 9.01
C ALA A 242 14.48 -17.25 10.30
N PHE A 243 13.71 -16.85 11.32
CA PHE A 243 14.27 -16.44 12.61
C PHE A 243 14.92 -17.58 13.38
N ARG A 244 14.48 -18.83 13.19
CA ARG A 244 15.18 -20.00 13.73
C ARG A 244 16.57 -20.16 13.09
N GLU A 245 16.65 -20.02 11.77
CA GLU A 245 17.92 -20.08 11.03
C GLU A 245 18.83 -18.89 11.34
N MET A 246 18.28 -17.68 11.43
CA MET A 246 19.00 -16.47 11.82
C MET A 246 19.63 -16.61 13.20
N ARG A 247 18.92 -17.16 14.19
CA ARG A 247 19.47 -17.43 15.53
C ARG A 247 20.62 -18.44 15.46
N LEU A 248 20.50 -19.49 14.65
CA LEU A 248 21.59 -20.45 14.47
C LEU A 248 22.83 -19.79 13.83
N ASP A 249 22.64 -19.00 12.77
CA ASP A 249 23.74 -18.28 12.12
C ASP A 249 24.40 -17.27 13.07
N ARG A 250 23.62 -16.64 13.95
CA ARG A 250 24.12 -15.77 15.03
C ARG A 250 25.01 -16.54 16.00
N GLU A 251 24.59 -17.70 16.49
CA GLU A 251 25.41 -18.52 17.39
C GLU A 251 26.71 -18.96 16.72
N ILE A 252 26.66 -19.39 15.45
CA ILE A 252 27.86 -19.77 14.68
C ILE A 252 28.79 -18.57 14.47
N ALA A 253 28.25 -17.38 14.21
CA ALA A 253 29.05 -16.16 14.09
C ALA A 253 29.69 -15.73 15.42
N CYS A 254 28.98 -15.93 16.54
CA CYS A 254 29.50 -15.72 17.88
C CYS A 254 30.65 -16.70 18.17
N ASP A 255 30.44 -18.00 17.97
CA ASP A 255 31.46 -19.04 18.12
C ASP A 255 32.71 -18.72 17.29
N THR A 256 32.53 -18.38 16.00
CA THR A 256 33.63 -18.01 15.11
C THR A 256 34.41 -16.79 15.63
N SER A 257 33.73 -15.82 16.25
CA SER A 257 34.38 -14.63 16.81
C SER A 257 35.22 -14.98 18.04
N VAL A 258 34.75 -15.92 18.87
CA VAL A 258 35.52 -16.45 20.01
C VAL A 258 36.73 -17.24 19.52
N LEU A 259 36.58 -18.11 18.52
CA LEU A 259 37.68 -18.90 17.96
C LEU A 259 38.83 -18.05 17.39
N HIS A 260 38.54 -16.83 16.93
CA HIS A 260 39.57 -15.89 16.48
C HIS A 260 40.38 -15.25 17.62
N LEU A 261 39.93 -15.37 18.86
CA LEU A 261 40.57 -14.84 20.07
C LEU A 261 41.28 -15.93 20.88
N LEU A 262 41.07 -17.19 20.53
CA LEU A 262 41.65 -18.34 21.22
C LEU A 262 42.90 -18.84 20.50
N ASP A 263 43.83 -19.41 21.27
CA ASP A 263 44.97 -20.14 20.74
C ASP A 263 44.52 -21.49 20.13
N ASP A 264 45.29 -22.04 19.18
CA ASP A 264 44.94 -23.25 18.43
C ASP A 264 44.64 -24.47 19.33
N HIS A 265 45.34 -24.60 20.47
CA HIS A 265 45.10 -25.67 21.45
C HIS A 265 43.78 -25.51 22.23
N SER A 266 43.25 -24.29 22.34
CA SER A 266 42.05 -23.96 23.13
C SER A 266 40.74 -24.18 22.37
N VAL A 267 40.79 -24.41 21.04
CA VAL A 267 39.59 -24.60 20.18
C VAL A 267 38.79 -25.84 20.58
N ASN A 268 39.46 -26.97 20.84
CA ASN A 268 38.80 -28.21 21.22
C ASN A 268 38.17 -28.10 22.62
N GLU A 269 38.87 -27.48 23.56
CA GLU A 269 38.37 -27.25 24.92
C GLU A 269 37.15 -26.33 24.93
N TYR A 270 37.13 -25.30 24.08
CA TYR A 270 35.95 -24.46 23.86
C TYR A 270 34.75 -25.30 23.38
N GLY A 271 34.97 -26.16 22.36
CA GLY A 271 33.94 -27.07 21.87
C GLY A 271 33.38 -28.01 22.95
N HIS A 272 34.26 -28.59 23.78
CA HIS A 272 33.86 -29.41 24.92
C HIS A 272 33.07 -28.62 25.97
N THR A 273 33.46 -27.36 26.22
CA THR A 273 32.72 -26.46 27.12
C THR A 273 31.28 -26.30 26.66
N LEU A 274 31.05 -26.08 25.36
CA LEU A 274 29.70 -25.99 24.80
C LEU A 274 28.89 -27.28 24.98
N ILE A 275 29.52 -28.44 24.81
CA ILE A 275 28.86 -29.75 24.97
C ILE A 275 28.42 -29.96 26.43
N ASN A 276 29.23 -29.55 27.41
CA ASN A 276 28.89 -29.70 28.83
C ASN A 276 27.60 -28.95 29.23
N PHE A 277 27.26 -27.87 28.53
CA PHE A 277 26.01 -27.15 28.78
C PHE A 277 24.77 -27.78 28.10
N VAL A 278 24.94 -28.77 27.22
CA VAL A 278 23.86 -29.47 26.51
C VAL A 278 23.05 -30.36 27.44
N ASP A 279 23.68 -31.05 28.38
CA ASP A 279 22.99 -31.97 29.30
C ASP A 279 22.04 -31.23 30.25
N LEU A 280 22.28 -29.94 30.47
CA LEU A 280 21.48 -29.03 31.28
C LEU A 280 20.29 -28.40 30.50
N SER A 281 20.06 -28.79 29.23
CA SER A 281 19.12 -28.13 28.31
C SER A 281 17.65 -28.58 28.38
N LYS A 282 17.27 -29.47 29.31
CA LYS A 282 15.91 -30.06 29.36
C LYS A 282 14.80 -29.09 29.80
N GLN A 283 15.08 -27.84 30.16
CA GLN A 283 14.08 -26.86 30.62
C GLN A 283 13.96 -25.59 29.75
N SER A 284 12.80 -24.93 29.88
CA SER A 284 12.20 -23.99 28.91
C SER A 284 13.14 -22.93 28.35
N ARG A 285 13.15 -22.79 27.01
CA ARG A 285 13.81 -21.69 26.31
C ARG A 285 13.14 -20.36 26.68
N LEU A 286 13.93 -19.39 27.15
CA LEU A 286 13.47 -18.02 27.33
C LEU A 286 13.69 -17.26 26.03
N PRO A 287 12.62 -16.84 25.32
CA PRO A 287 12.75 -16.27 23.97
C PRO A 287 13.42 -14.89 23.95
N LEU A 288 13.59 -14.23 25.11
CA LEU A 288 14.16 -12.89 25.28
C LEU A 288 15.67 -12.87 25.54
N VAL A 289 16.34 -14.03 25.52
CA VAL A 289 17.71 -14.17 26.01
C VAL A 289 18.59 -14.91 25.00
N THR A 290 19.86 -14.52 24.90
CA THR A 290 20.90 -15.34 24.26
C THR A 290 21.45 -16.30 25.31
N GLN A 291 21.26 -17.59 25.07
CA GLN A 291 21.78 -18.65 25.92
C GLN A 291 22.79 -19.42 25.09
N ILE A 292 23.88 -19.84 25.72
CA ILE A 292 24.88 -20.68 25.08
C ILE A 292 24.31 -22.07 24.69
N ASN A 293 23.11 -22.44 25.18
CA ASN A 293 22.39 -23.69 24.89
C ASN A 293 21.57 -23.64 23.57
N GLY A 294 21.36 -24.81 22.97
CA GLY A 294 20.56 -24.97 21.75
C GLY A 294 19.94 -26.36 21.60
N SER A 295 19.10 -26.55 20.58
CA SER A 295 18.60 -27.90 20.23
C SER A 295 19.76 -28.83 19.84
N LYS A 296 19.59 -30.14 19.98
CA LYS A 296 20.60 -31.14 19.56
C LYS A 296 21.10 -30.90 18.13
N GLY A 297 20.20 -30.56 17.20
CA GLY A 297 20.56 -30.24 15.82
C GLY A 297 21.33 -28.92 15.66
N GLN A 298 21.03 -27.91 16.48
CA GLN A 298 21.77 -26.63 16.47
C GLN A 298 23.17 -26.81 17.03
N ILE A 299 23.31 -27.52 18.16
CA ILE A 299 24.61 -27.80 18.76
C ILE A 299 25.46 -28.66 17.82
N LYS A 300 24.90 -29.71 17.20
CA LYS A 300 25.61 -30.50 16.19
C LYS A 300 26.23 -29.62 15.11
N LYS A 301 25.43 -28.72 14.51
CA LYS A 301 25.91 -27.80 13.47
C LYS A 301 27.00 -26.84 13.98
N ARG A 302 26.88 -26.33 15.22
CA ARG A 302 27.89 -25.47 15.84
C ARG A 302 29.21 -26.22 16.03
N ILE A 303 29.17 -27.44 16.58
CA ILE A 303 30.37 -28.28 16.78
C ILE A 303 30.99 -28.67 15.43
N GLU A 304 30.20 -29.00 14.41
CA GLU A 304 30.71 -29.24 13.05
C GLU A 304 31.47 -28.02 12.50
N GLN A 305 30.95 -26.80 12.69
CA GLN A 305 31.63 -25.56 12.29
C GLN A 305 32.89 -25.30 13.10
N ILE A 306 32.88 -25.53 14.41
CA ILE A 306 34.05 -25.39 15.27
C ILE A 306 35.14 -26.40 14.85
N SER A 307 34.77 -27.65 14.57
CA SER A 307 35.72 -28.70 14.17
C SER A 307 36.35 -28.48 12.79
N THR A 308 35.67 -27.74 11.92
CA THR A 308 36.15 -27.41 10.56
C THR A 308 36.85 -26.06 10.50
N TYR A 309 36.98 -25.37 11.64
CA TYR A 309 37.71 -24.12 11.74
C TYR A 309 39.19 -24.32 11.41
N GLN A 310 39.70 -23.54 10.47
CA GLN A 310 41.10 -23.52 10.09
C GLN A 310 41.70 -22.14 10.42
N PRO A 311 42.66 -22.06 11.35
CA PRO A 311 43.35 -20.81 11.67
C PRO A 311 43.99 -20.23 10.40
N GLY A 312 43.78 -18.93 10.14
CA GLY A 312 44.46 -18.21 9.05
C GLY A 312 43.84 -18.29 7.65
N VAL A 313 42.83 -19.15 7.39
CA VAL A 313 42.14 -19.18 6.08
C VAL A 313 41.17 -18.00 5.96
N LYS A 314 41.63 -16.89 5.35
CA LYS A 314 40.81 -15.71 5.11
C LYS A 314 39.90 -15.94 3.89
N LYS A 315 38.62 -16.25 4.12
CA LYS A 315 37.61 -16.16 3.04
C LYS A 315 37.61 -14.73 2.46
N SER A 316 37.46 -14.62 1.14
CA SER A 316 37.54 -13.32 0.45
C SER A 316 36.40 -12.39 0.89
N ARG A 317 36.76 -11.36 1.66
CA ARG A 317 35.82 -10.28 2.06
C ARG A 317 35.18 -9.61 0.84
N ARG A 318 35.90 -9.49 -0.28
CA ARG A 318 35.40 -8.87 -1.52
C ARG A 318 34.25 -9.68 -2.14
N GLN A 319 34.37 -11.02 -2.19
CA GLN A 319 33.31 -11.89 -2.69
C GLN A 319 32.06 -11.82 -1.81
N SER A 320 32.23 -11.80 -0.48
CA SER A 320 31.10 -11.64 0.45
C SER A 320 30.39 -10.29 0.29
N VAL A 321 31.15 -9.20 0.08
CA VAL A 321 30.58 -7.86 -0.17
C VAL A 321 29.82 -7.83 -1.50
N PHE A 322 30.34 -8.44 -2.56
CA PHE A 322 29.65 -8.52 -3.85
C PHE A 322 28.33 -9.29 -3.74
N ILE A 323 28.31 -10.46 -3.11
CA ILE A 323 27.09 -11.25 -2.88
C ILE A 323 26.08 -10.47 -2.03
N TYR A 324 26.55 -9.74 -1.01
CA TYR A 324 25.69 -8.90 -0.18
C TYR A 324 25.09 -7.72 -0.97
N GLY A 325 25.86 -7.09 -1.85
CA GLY A 325 25.37 -6.05 -2.75
C GLY A 325 24.30 -6.58 -3.71
N LEU A 326 24.52 -7.75 -4.31
CA LEU A 326 23.54 -8.41 -5.17
C LEU A 326 22.25 -8.74 -4.41
N ALA A 327 22.36 -9.26 -3.18
CA ALA A 327 21.22 -9.51 -2.31
C ALA A 327 20.42 -8.23 -2.03
N SER A 328 21.11 -7.12 -1.75
CA SER A 328 20.49 -5.82 -1.53
C SER A 328 19.71 -5.34 -2.77
N ILE A 329 20.26 -5.50 -3.96
CA ILE A 329 19.60 -5.10 -5.21
C ILE A 329 18.33 -5.92 -5.43
N ILE A 330 18.42 -7.25 -5.32
CA ILE A 330 17.25 -8.15 -5.51
C ILE A 330 16.16 -7.85 -4.49
N LEU A 331 16.53 -7.56 -3.23
CA LEU A 331 15.54 -7.27 -2.18
C LEU A 331 14.93 -5.87 -2.33
N THR A 332 15.67 -4.87 -2.82
CA THR A 332 15.15 -3.52 -3.11
C THR A 332 14.28 -3.48 -4.35
N MET A 333 14.45 -4.38 -5.31
CA MET A 333 13.55 -4.54 -6.47
C MET A 333 12.10 -4.89 -6.10
N GLN A 334 11.81 -5.26 -4.86
CA GLN A 334 10.43 -5.49 -4.39
C GLN A 334 9.67 -4.19 -4.09
N LEU A 335 10.35 -3.05 -3.95
CA LEU A 335 9.73 -1.77 -3.59
C LEU A 335 8.73 -1.24 -4.64
N PRO A 336 9.02 -1.26 -5.95
CA PRO A 336 8.08 -0.77 -6.97
C PRO A 336 6.81 -1.61 -7.10
N VAL A 337 6.89 -2.90 -6.76
CA VAL A 337 5.73 -3.81 -6.79
C VAL A 337 4.70 -3.37 -5.73
N ILE A 338 5.16 -2.96 -4.56
CA ILE A 338 4.30 -2.53 -3.46
C ILE A 338 3.67 -1.16 -3.76
N SER A 339 4.40 -0.25 -4.42
CA SER A 339 3.84 1.03 -4.85
C SER A 339 2.75 0.83 -5.91
N ALA A 340 2.97 -0.06 -6.87
CA ALA A 340 1.99 -0.36 -7.92
C ALA A 340 0.66 -0.91 -7.36
N PHE A 341 0.70 -1.70 -6.27
CA PHE A 341 -0.52 -2.15 -5.58
C PHE A 341 -1.16 -1.09 -4.68
N SER A 342 -0.48 0.04 -4.42
CA SER A 342 -0.98 1.13 -3.59
C SER A 342 -1.53 2.32 -4.38
N THR A 343 -1.29 2.37 -5.69
CA THR A 343 -1.70 3.47 -6.56
C THR A 343 -2.75 3.00 -7.56
N GLU A 344 -4.01 3.04 -7.14
CA GLU A 344 -5.17 3.07 -8.05
C GLU A 344 -5.36 4.46 -8.71
N ASN A 345 -4.45 5.40 -8.45
CA ASN A 345 -4.54 6.76 -8.94
C ASN A 345 -3.80 6.88 -10.28
N ASP A 346 -4.54 7.15 -11.35
CA ASP A 346 -4.04 7.53 -12.67
C ASP A 346 -4.23 9.04 -12.85
N PRO A 347 -3.33 9.89 -12.29
CA PRO A 347 -3.46 11.34 -12.41
C PRO A 347 -3.05 11.81 -13.80
N TYR A 348 -3.86 12.68 -14.39
CA TYR A 348 -3.57 13.39 -15.62
C TYR A 348 -2.70 14.62 -15.35
N TYR A 349 -1.62 14.77 -16.10
CA TYR A 349 -0.77 15.96 -15.99
C TYR A 349 -1.36 17.12 -16.77
N PHE A 350 -1.86 18.12 -16.05
CA PHE A 350 -2.39 19.34 -16.63
C PHE A 350 -1.51 20.55 -16.27
N HIS A 351 -1.26 21.41 -17.24
CA HIS A 351 -0.65 22.72 -17.01
C HIS A 351 -1.23 23.74 -17.99
N HIS A 352 -1.74 24.85 -17.47
CA HIS A 352 -2.24 25.97 -18.27
C HIS A 352 -2.02 27.29 -17.53
N GLU A 353 -1.35 28.26 -18.17
CA GLU A 353 -0.93 29.52 -17.51
C GLU A 353 -2.10 30.35 -16.97
N GLY A 354 -3.28 30.25 -17.58
CA GLY A 354 -4.51 30.91 -17.15
C GLY A 354 -5.38 30.04 -16.24
N THR A 355 -4.81 29.32 -15.27
CA THR A 355 -5.59 28.54 -14.30
C THR A 355 -5.75 29.30 -12.99
N ILE A 356 -7.01 29.48 -12.56
CA ILE A 356 -7.38 30.05 -11.27
C ILE A 356 -7.91 28.92 -10.38
N TYR A 357 -7.52 28.95 -9.11
CA TYR A 357 -8.04 28.02 -8.11
C TYR A 357 -9.04 28.75 -7.21
N GLU A 358 -10.24 28.19 -7.11
CA GLU A 358 -11.34 28.73 -6.31
C GLU A 358 -11.62 27.83 -5.11
N ASP A 359 -11.98 28.43 -3.97
CA ASP A 359 -12.43 27.69 -2.80
C ASP A 359 -13.96 27.52 -2.85
N LEU A 360 -14.39 26.41 -3.44
CA LEU A 360 -15.79 26.01 -3.53
C LEU A 360 -16.19 24.99 -2.46
N HIS A 361 -15.36 24.78 -1.43
CA HIS A 361 -15.61 23.81 -0.37
C HIS A 361 -17.02 23.86 0.25
N PRO A 362 -17.66 25.04 0.45
CA PRO A 362 -19.03 25.11 0.97
C PRO A 362 -20.06 24.35 0.15
N PHE A 363 -19.89 24.23 -1.16
CA PHE A 363 -20.80 23.50 -2.07
C PHE A 363 -20.61 21.98 -2.01
N PHE A 364 -19.41 21.52 -1.61
CA PHE A 364 -19.03 20.11 -1.59
C PHE A 364 -19.14 19.46 -0.18
N LYS A 365 -19.89 20.06 0.75
CA LYS A 365 -20.04 19.49 2.11
C LYS A 365 -20.56 18.06 2.07
N GLY A 366 -19.76 17.13 2.61
CA GLY A 366 -20.07 15.70 2.64
C GLY A 366 -19.55 14.92 1.43
N TYR A 367 -18.86 15.56 0.49
CA TYR A 367 -18.33 14.93 -0.72
C TYR A 367 -16.83 15.19 -0.87
N GLU A 368 -16.08 14.17 -1.29
CA GLU A 368 -14.77 14.40 -1.89
C GLU A 368 -14.99 14.66 -3.37
N GLY A 369 -14.84 15.91 -3.81
CA GLY A 369 -15.17 16.28 -5.19
C GLY A 369 -14.29 17.37 -5.75
N SER A 370 -14.50 17.65 -7.02
CA SER A 370 -13.85 18.73 -7.77
C SER A 370 -14.83 19.41 -8.71
N PHE A 371 -14.48 20.64 -9.07
CA PHE A 371 -15.13 21.42 -10.11
C PHE A 371 -14.07 21.94 -11.08
N VAL A 372 -14.33 21.82 -12.37
CA VAL A 372 -13.53 22.44 -13.43
C VAL A 372 -14.48 23.25 -14.29
N LEU A 373 -14.14 24.51 -14.53
CA LEU A 373 -14.83 25.41 -15.44
C LEU A 373 -13.81 25.97 -16.44
N TYR A 374 -14.16 26.03 -17.71
CA TYR A 374 -13.40 26.72 -18.73
C TYR A 374 -14.25 27.82 -19.37
N ASN A 375 -13.74 29.05 -19.34
CA ASN A 375 -14.33 30.22 -19.96
C ASN A 375 -13.66 30.43 -21.33
N SER A 376 -14.45 30.35 -22.41
CA SER A 376 -13.94 30.42 -23.78
C SER A 376 -13.36 31.78 -24.13
N ASP A 377 -14.07 32.86 -23.83
CA ASP A 377 -13.63 34.23 -24.15
C ASP A 377 -12.34 34.61 -23.41
N ALA A 378 -12.23 34.21 -22.13
CA ALA A 378 -11.08 34.51 -21.31
C ALA A 378 -9.91 33.53 -21.55
N ASN A 379 -10.13 32.42 -22.27
CA ASN A 379 -9.24 31.28 -22.35
C ASN A 379 -8.67 30.90 -20.96
N GLN A 380 -9.56 30.68 -20.00
CA GLN A 380 -9.21 30.56 -18.58
C GLN A 380 -9.91 29.36 -17.93
N TYR A 381 -9.16 28.62 -17.13
CA TYR A 381 -9.69 27.55 -16.29
C TYR A 381 -9.92 28.07 -14.86
N SER A 382 -11.06 27.75 -14.26
CA SER A 382 -11.31 27.87 -12.82
C SER A 382 -11.49 26.47 -12.22
N MET A 383 -10.75 26.16 -11.17
CA MET A 383 -10.69 24.81 -10.60
C MET A 383 -10.86 24.82 -9.08
N TYR A 384 -11.68 23.90 -8.58
CA TYR A 384 -11.70 23.51 -7.18
C TYR A 384 -11.18 22.09 -7.04
N ASN A 385 -10.21 21.91 -6.13
CA ASN A 385 -9.57 20.63 -5.79
C ASN A 385 -8.76 20.00 -6.95
N GLU A 386 -7.58 20.56 -7.23
CA GLU A 386 -6.67 20.14 -8.31
C GLU A 386 -6.36 18.64 -8.34
N GLU A 387 -6.06 18.05 -7.18
CA GLU A 387 -5.75 16.63 -7.05
C GLU A 387 -6.90 15.77 -7.61
N ARG A 388 -8.15 16.14 -7.31
CA ARG A 388 -9.33 15.43 -7.80
C ARG A 388 -9.71 15.83 -9.23
N SER A 389 -9.48 17.08 -9.64
CA SER A 389 -9.72 17.53 -11.01
C SER A 389 -8.83 16.82 -12.04
N THR A 390 -7.66 16.34 -11.61
CA THR A 390 -6.70 15.60 -12.45
C THR A 390 -6.77 14.09 -12.27
N LEU A 391 -7.47 13.60 -11.24
CA LEU A 391 -7.60 12.17 -11.01
C LEU A 391 -8.61 11.54 -11.97
N ARG A 392 -8.19 10.52 -12.73
CA ARG A 392 -9.08 9.76 -13.60
C ARG A 392 -9.95 8.79 -12.80
N VAL A 393 -11.26 8.86 -13.02
CA VAL A 393 -12.27 7.97 -12.44
C VAL A 393 -13.22 7.47 -13.53
N SER A 394 -14.06 6.47 -13.23
CA SER A 394 -14.96 5.92 -14.26
C SER A 394 -15.91 7.02 -14.77
N PRO A 395 -16.12 7.17 -16.09
CA PRO A 395 -17.01 8.19 -16.64
C PRO A 395 -18.50 7.86 -16.43
N ASP A 396 -18.82 6.59 -16.21
CA ASP A 396 -20.18 6.09 -16.20
C ASP A 396 -20.98 6.64 -17.39
N SER A 397 -22.19 7.14 -17.14
CA SER A 397 -23.09 7.58 -18.20
C SER A 397 -22.64 8.83 -18.97
N THR A 398 -21.56 9.52 -18.58
CA THR A 398 -21.03 10.62 -19.40
C THR A 398 -20.40 10.11 -20.70
N TYR A 399 -19.91 8.86 -20.71
CA TYR A 399 -19.35 8.22 -21.90
C TYR A 399 -20.36 8.11 -23.06
N LYS A 400 -21.66 8.07 -22.75
CA LYS A 400 -22.76 7.92 -23.73
C LYS A 400 -22.77 9.02 -24.80
N ILE A 401 -22.22 10.21 -24.50
CA ILE A 401 -22.00 11.28 -25.48
C ILE A 401 -21.17 10.76 -26.65
N TYR A 402 -20.05 10.12 -26.33
CA TYR A 402 -19.08 9.64 -27.32
C TYR A 402 -19.52 8.30 -27.93
N SER A 403 -20.20 7.43 -27.17
CA SER A 403 -20.85 6.22 -27.73
C SER A 403 -21.85 6.58 -28.86
N ALA A 404 -22.68 7.61 -28.66
CA ALA A 404 -23.57 8.11 -29.70
C ALA A 404 -22.81 8.63 -30.93
N LEU A 405 -21.74 9.41 -30.72
CA LEU A 405 -20.90 9.91 -31.82
C LEU A 405 -20.25 8.78 -32.61
N PHE A 406 -19.68 7.78 -31.93
CA PHE A 406 -19.03 6.65 -32.59
C PHE A 406 -20.01 5.85 -33.43
N ALA A 407 -21.23 5.67 -32.94
CA ALA A 407 -22.29 5.00 -33.68
C ALA A 407 -22.74 5.78 -34.93
N LEU A 408 -22.84 7.12 -34.83
CA LEU A 408 -23.13 7.99 -35.98
C LEU A 408 -22.01 7.95 -37.02
N GLU A 409 -20.74 8.10 -36.59
CA GLU A 409 -19.57 8.05 -37.48
C GLU A 409 -19.40 6.68 -38.15
N SER A 410 -19.75 5.61 -37.43
CA SER A 410 -19.74 4.25 -37.95
C SER A 410 -20.97 3.88 -38.80
N ASN A 411 -21.91 4.82 -39.00
CA ASN A 411 -23.18 4.61 -39.70
C ASN A 411 -24.04 3.47 -39.11
N VAL A 412 -23.92 3.24 -37.80
CA VAL A 412 -24.80 2.31 -37.04
C VAL A 412 -26.19 2.92 -36.85
N ILE A 413 -26.24 4.24 -36.70
CA ILE A 413 -27.44 5.09 -36.68
C ILE A 413 -27.17 6.32 -37.56
N SER A 414 -28.23 7.06 -37.93
CA SER A 414 -28.10 8.40 -38.52
C SER A 414 -28.84 9.45 -37.68
N PRO A 415 -28.60 10.75 -37.89
CA PRO A 415 -29.38 11.80 -37.23
C PRO A 415 -30.90 11.66 -37.44
N GLU A 416 -31.32 11.21 -38.62
CA GLU A 416 -32.72 11.02 -39.00
C GLU A 416 -33.30 9.67 -38.55
N GLU A 417 -32.46 8.65 -38.41
CA GLU A 417 -32.85 7.27 -38.06
C GLU A 417 -31.94 6.73 -36.95
N SER A 418 -32.27 7.09 -35.70
CA SER A 418 -31.56 6.62 -34.51
C SER A 418 -32.41 5.75 -33.57
N THR A 419 -33.64 5.42 -33.97
CA THR A 419 -34.55 4.62 -33.14
C THR A 419 -34.12 3.15 -33.09
N LEU A 420 -33.98 2.61 -31.89
CA LEU A 420 -33.84 1.18 -31.63
C LEU A 420 -35.08 0.66 -30.90
N SER A 421 -35.63 -0.44 -31.40
CA SER A 421 -36.78 -1.08 -30.78
C SER A 421 -36.40 -1.81 -29.49
N TRP A 422 -37.22 -1.64 -28.46
CA TRP A 422 -37.09 -2.37 -27.21
C TRP A 422 -37.45 -3.85 -27.44
N ASN A 423 -36.59 -4.75 -26.99
CA ASN A 423 -36.74 -6.19 -27.22
C ASN A 423 -37.75 -6.88 -26.28
N GLY A 424 -38.47 -6.12 -25.45
CA GLY A 424 -39.43 -6.64 -24.48
C GLY A 424 -38.82 -7.12 -23.15
N THR A 425 -37.50 -7.00 -22.97
CA THR A 425 -36.84 -7.37 -21.70
C THR A 425 -37.08 -6.29 -20.66
N GLU A 426 -37.73 -6.65 -19.55
CA GLU A 426 -38.01 -5.77 -18.43
C GLU A 426 -36.72 -5.12 -17.89
N GLN A 427 -36.70 -3.79 -17.89
CA GLN A 427 -35.61 -2.94 -17.41
C GLN A 427 -35.92 -2.39 -16.02
N PRO A 428 -34.89 -2.02 -15.22
CA PRO A 428 -35.07 -1.50 -13.86
C PRO A 428 -35.90 -0.22 -13.76
N TYR A 429 -36.05 0.51 -14.86
CA TYR A 429 -36.77 1.78 -14.94
C TYR A 429 -37.85 1.70 -16.01
N ASP A 430 -39.09 2.07 -15.68
CA ASP A 430 -40.21 2.08 -16.63
C ASP A 430 -39.91 2.92 -17.88
N ALA A 431 -39.15 4.01 -17.71
CA ALA A 431 -38.74 4.90 -18.79
C ALA A 431 -37.84 4.21 -19.86
N TRP A 432 -37.23 3.06 -19.51
CA TRP A 432 -36.37 2.27 -20.39
C TRP A 432 -37.14 1.15 -21.14
N ASN A 433 -38.36 0.83 -20.71
CA ASN A 433 -39.22 -0.22 -21.28
C ASN A 433 -39.99 0.26 -22.52
N MET A 434 -39.29 0.90 -23.45
CA MET A 434 -39.86 1.43 -24.69
C MET A 434 -38.76 1.68 -25.72
N ASP A 435 -39.15 1.77 -26.99
CA ASP A 435 -38.27 2.20 -28.08
C ASP A 435 -37.62 3.55 -27.76
N GLN A 436 -36.35 3.70 -28.11
CA GLN A 436 -35.58 4.93 -27.86
C GLN A 436 -34.86 5.36 -29.13
N ASP A 437 -34.75 6.65 -29.31
CA ASP A 437 -33.81 7.32 -30.21
C ASP A 437 -32.64 7.90 -29.40
N VAL A 438 -31.65 8.52 -30.07
CA VAL A 438 -30.46 9.04 -29.37
C VAL A 438 -30.81 10.12 -28.33
N SER A 439 -31.85 10.92 -28.59
CA SER A 439 -32.28 12.03 -27.73
C SER A 439 -32.92 11.52 -26.45
N SER A 440 -33.93 10.65 -26.58
CA SER A 440 -34.60 10.01 -25.46
C SER A 440 -33.66 9.10 -24.65
N ALA A 441 -32.75 8.38 -25.32
CA ALA A 441 -31.76 7.54 -24.67
C ALA A 441 -30.74 8.35 -23.85
N LEU A 442 -30.23 9.47 -24.37
CA LEU A 442 -29.30 10.34 -23.62
C LEU A 442 -30.01 11.00 -22.44
N LYS A 443 -31.20 11.55 -22.66
CA LYS A 443 -32.00 12.24 -21.63
C LYS A 443 -32.38 11.34 -20.45
N LYS A 444 -32.76 10.09 -20.74
CA LYS A 444 -33.13 9.07 -19.74
C LYS A 444 -31.96 8.13 -19.41
N SER A 445 -30.76 8.44 -19.88
CA SER A 445 -29.57 7.62 -19.69
C SER A 445 -29.75 6.10 -19.90
N VAL A 446 -30.44 5.68 -20.96
CA VAL A 446 -30.86 4.28 -21.17
C VAL A 446 -29.68 3.36 -21.48
N ASN A 447 -29.23 2.54 -20.52
CA ASN A 447 -28.02 1.70 -20.69
C ASN A 447 -28.09 0.77 -21.90
N TRP A 448 -29.19 0.02 -22.05
CA TRP A 448 -29.30 -1.01 -23.09
C TRP A 448 -29.15 -0.42 -24.51
N TYR A 449 -29.58 0.82 -24.72
CA TYR A 449 -29.47 1.50 -26.02
C TYR A 449 -28.00 1.70 -26.40
N PHE A 450 -27.19 2.27 -25.50
CA PHE A 450 -25.76 2.51 -25.75
C PHE A 450 -24.94 1.23 -25.75
N GLN A 451 -25.30 0.23 -24.92
CA GLN A 451 -24.67 -1.09 -24.98
C GLN A 451 -24.92 -1.76 -26.34
N GLU A 452 -26.12 -1.60 -26.92
CA GLU A 452 -26.42 -2.12 -28.26
C GLU A 452 -25.70 -1.31 -29.35
N LEU A 453 -25.57 0.02 -29.21
CA LEU A 453 -24.75 0.83 -30.11
C LEU A 453 -23.29 0.38 -30.07
N ASP A 454 -22.70 0.28 -28.89
CA ASP A 454 -21.30 -0.16 -28.70
C ASP A 454 -21.09 -1.57 -29.29
N ARG A 455 -22.06 -2.47 -29.10
CA ARG A 455 -22.04 -3.83 -29.68
C ARG A 455 -22.03 -3.81 -31.20
N ARG A 456 -22.83 -2.93 -31.83
CA ARG A 456 -22.91 -2.80 -33.30
C ARG A 456 -21.69 -2.10 -33.89
N THR A 457 -21.15 -1.09 -33.21
CA THR A 457 -19.94 -0.35 -33.61
C THR A 457 -18.69 -1.25 -33.54
N GLY A 458 -18.61 -2.10 -32.52
CA GLY A 458 -17.54 -3.08 -32.35
C GLY A 458 -16.33 -2.54 -31.58
N LEU A 459 -15.67 -3.44 -30.84
CA LEU A 459 -14.61 -3.12 -29.90
C LEU A 459 -13.40 -2.42 -30.55
N GLU A 460 -12.93 -2.91 -31.70
CA GLU A 460 -11.76 -2.35 -32.38
C GLU A 460 -12.00 -0.92 -32.86
N THR A 461 -13.18 -0.64 -33.42
CA THR A 461 -13.60 0.69 -33.88
C THR A 461 -13.69 1.65 -32.70
N ILE A 462 -14.34 1.26 -31.60
CA ILE A 462 -14.44 2.09 -30.39
C ILE A 462 -13.05 2.36 -29.81
N GLN A 463 -12.19 1.35 -29.73
CA GLN A 463 -10.82 1.51 -29.25
C GLN A 463 -10.01 2.49 -30.11
N SER A 464 -10.23 2.49 -31.44
CA SER A 464 -9.63 3.48 -32.35
C SER A 464 -10.12 4.88 -32.02
N HIS A 465 -11.44 5.08 -31.98
CA HIS A 465 -12.01 6.39 -31.66
C HIS A 465 -11.57 6.92 -30.30
N LEU A 466 -11.53 6.08 -29.25
CA LEU A 466 -11.04 6.48 -27.93
C LEU A 466 -9.57 6.94 -27.95
N ARG A 467 -8.74 6.32 -28.79
CA ARG A 467 -7.33 6.75 -28.97
C ARG A 467 -7.25 8.06 -29.73
N ASP A 468 -8.04 8.22 -30.78
CA ASP A 468 -8.06 9.44 -31.61
C ASP A 468 -8.55 10.65 -30.79
N LEU A 469 -9.55 10.43 -29.93
CA LEU A 469 -10.03 11.42 -28.97
C LEU A 469 -9.06 11.67 -27.81
N THR A 470 -8.04 10.83 -27.61
CA THR A 470 -7.24 10.78 -26.37
C THR A 470 -8.12 10.71 -25.11
N TYR A 471 -9.14 9.86 -25.13
CA TYR A 471 -10.12 9.74 -24.05
C TYR A 471 -9.51 9.07 -22.82
N GLY A 472 -9.07 9.88 -21.86
CA GLY A 472 -8.60 9.40 -20.57
C GLY A 472 -7.49 8.35 -20.69
N ASN A 473 -7.66 7.22 -20.00
CA ASN A 473 -6.72 6.09 -20.07
C ASN A 473 -6.92 5.16 -21.27
N THR A 474 -8.01 5.32 -22.04
CA THR A 474 -8.40 4.48 -23.19
C THR A 474 -8.52 2.97 -22.90
N ASP A 475 -8.60 2.56 -21.63
CA ASP A 475 -8.56 1.15 -21.21
C ASP A 475 -9.94 0.49 -21.33
N MET A 476 -10.06 -0.46 -22.26
CA MET A 476 -11.29 -1.23 -22.48
C MET A 476 -11.21 -2.68 -21.95
N SER A 477 -10.25 -3.01 -21.09
CA SER A 477 -10.05 -4.37 -20.55
C SER A 477 -11.25 -4.90 -19.75
N GLY A 478 -12.15 -4.01 -19.31
CA GLY A 478 -13.43 -4.34 -18.66
C GLY A 478 -14.47 -4.99 -19.56
N GLY A 479 -14.24 -5.05 -20.87
CA GLY A 479 -15.12 -5.71 -21.85
C GLY A 479 -16.23 -4.81 -22.40
N LEU A 480 -16.68 -5.12 -23.62
CA LEU A 480 -17.48 -4.24 -24.49
C LEU A 480 -18.79 -3.70 -23.88
N SER A 481 -19.41 -4.40 -22.94
CA SER A 481 -20.70 -3.99 -22.34
C SER A 481 -20.57 -3.11 -21.09
N GLU A 482 -19.40 -3.12 -20.43
CA GLU A 482 -19.25 -2.57 -19.07
C GLU A 482 -17.98 -1.73 -18.89
N PHE A 483 -17.08 -1.63 -19.88
CA PHE A 483 -15.77 -0.97 -19.72
C PHE A 483 -15.85 0.48 -19.21
N TRP A 484 -16.95 1.19 -19.47
CA TRP A 484 -17.18 2.58 -19.06
C TRP A 484 -17.98 2.75 -17.77
N HIS A 485 -18.57 1.68 -17.23
CA HIS A 485 -19.48 1.71 -16.08
C HIS A 485 -18.82 1.06 -14.86
N GLU A 486 -18.26 1.87 -13.97
CA GLU A 486 -17.48 1.42 -12.81
C GLU A 486 -16.45 0.32 -13.16
N SER A 487 -15.66 0.55 -14.20
CA SER A 487 -14.78 -0.46 -14.81
C SER A 487 -13.43 0.13 -15.26
N SER A 488 -12.82 -0.42 -16.32
CA SER A 488 -11.45 -0.13 -16.74
C SER A 488 -11.24 1.29 -17.29
N LEU A 489 -12.21 1.82 -18.04
CA LEU A 489 -12.10 3.13 -18.67
C LEU A 489 -12.24 4.21 -17.61
N LYS A 490 -11.27 5.13 -17.57
CA LYS A 490 -11.23 6.25 -16.65
C LYS A 490 -10.82 7.54 -17.35
N ILE A 491 -11.40 8.66 -16.90
CA ILE A 491 -11.14 10.01 -17.40
C ILE A 491 -11.22 11.00 -16.24
N SER A 492 -10.39 12.06 -16.25
CA SER A 492 -10.39 13.08 -15.21
C SER A 492 -11.37 14.22 -15.51
N PRO A 493 -11.83 14.99 -14.50
CA PRO A 493 -12.69 16.14 -14.71
C PRO A 493 -12.12 17.17 -15.70
N ILE A 494 -10.81 17.37 -15.69
CA ILE A 494 -10.18 18.31 -16.63
C ILE A 494 -10.19 17.79 -18.07
N GLU A 495 -9.93 16.49 -18.26
CA GLU A 495 -10.01 15.87 -19.57
C GLU A 495 -11.45 15.92 -20.11
N GLN A 496 -12.47 15.75 -19.25
CA GLN A 496 -13.88 15.92 -19.66
C GLN A 496 -14.16 17.32 -20.22
N VAL A 497 -13.65 18.37 -19.57
CA VAL A 497 -13.81 19.76 -20.05
C VAL A 497 -13.08 19.97 -21.38
N GLN A 498 -11.85 19.47 -21.52
CA GLN A 498 -11.10 19.56 -22.77
C GLN A 498 -11.80 18.83 -23.92
N LEU A 499 -12.33 17.63 -23.67
CA LEU A 499 -13.08 16.86 -24.66
C LEU A 499 -14.39 17.53 -25.03
N LEU A 500 -15.10 18.13 -24.07
CA LEU A 500 -16.31 18.91 -24.35
C LEU A 500 -16.02 20.16 -25.20
N GLN A 501 -14.91 20.85 -24.94
CA GLN A 501 -14.45 21.97 -25.77
C GLN A 501 -14.21 21.52 -27.21
N SER A 502 -13.46 20.42 -27.39
CA SER A 502 -13.17 19.87 -28.71
C SER A 502 -14.43 19.37 -29.42
N PHE A 503 -15.33 18.70 -28.71
CA PHE A 503 -16.64 18.28 -29.20
C PHE A 503 -17.47 19.47 -29.67
N TYR A 504 -17.56 20.51 -28.85
CA TYR A 504 -18.39 21.68 -29.15
C TYR A 504 -17.85 22.47 -30.34
N ASN A 505 -16.54 22.66 -30.42
CA ASN A 505 -15.91 23.40 -31.52
C ASN A 505 -15.67 22.54 -32.78
N ASN A 506 -16.19 21.31 -32.80
CA ASN A 506 -15.97 20.31 -33.85
C ASN A 506 -14.48 20.11 -34.22
N GLN A 507 -13.61 20.12 -33.21
CA GLN A 507 -12.18 19.84 -33.34
C GLN A 507 -11.86 18.34 -33.38
N LEU A 508 -12.90 17.49 -33.32
CA LEU A 508 -12.80 16.02 -33.40
C LEU A 508 -12.76 15.49 -34.84
N GLU A 509 -12.89 16.38 -35.84
CA GLU A 509 -12.94 16.05 -37.27
C GLU A 509 -14.08 15.10 -37.67
N TYR A 510 -15.18 15.12 -36.90
CA TYR A 510 -16.40 14.36 -37.18
C TYR A 510 -17.37 15.17 -38.05
N LYS A 511 -18.38 14.49 -38.63
CA LYS A 511 -19.37 15.19 -39.46
C LYS A 511 -20.15 16.18 -38.60
N GLU A 512 -20.27 17.41 -39.08
CA GLU A 512 -20.94 18.49 -38.35
C GLU A 512 -22.40 18.14 -38.00
N SER A 513 -23.10 17.44 -38.90
CA SER A 513 -24.46 16.95 -38.65
C SER A 513 -24.53 15.94 -37.50
N HIS A 514 -23.50 15.12 -37.30
CA HIS A 514 -23.44 14.16 -36.20
C HIS A 514 -23.19 14.84 -34.86
N ILE A 515 -22.24 15.79 -34.84
CA ILE A 515 -21.97 16.63 -33.66
C ILE A 515 -23.23 17.39 -33.26
N GLN A 516 -23.91 18.00 -34.23
CA GLN A 516 -25.13 18.77 -33.98
C GLN A 516 -26.27 17.89 -33.41
N ALA A 517 -26.47 16.68 -33.94
CA ALA A 517 -27.47 15.75 -33.43
C ALA A 517 -27.23 15.40 -31.94
N VAL A 518 -25.95 15.22 -31.55
CA VAL A 518 -25.59 14.94 -30.15
C VAL A 518 -25.71 16.20 -29.27
N LYS A 519 -25.35 17.38 -29.77
CA LYS A 519 -25.57 18.66 -29.05
C LYS A 519 -27.05 18.88 -28.73
N GLU A 520 -27.92 18.66 -29.71
CA GLU A 520 -29.38 18.78 -29.54
C GLU A 520 -29.92 17.78 -28.51
N ALA A 521 -29.38 16.56 -28.48
CA ALA A 521 -29.74 15.55 -27.50
C ALA A 521 -29.24 15.87 -26.07
N LEU A 522 -28.22 16.71 -25.92
CA LEU A 522 -27.67 17.13 -24.63
C LEU A 522 -28.33 18.36 -24.03
N LEU A 523 -29.15 19.07 -24.81
CA LEU A 523 -29.83 20.27 -24.36
C LEU A 523 -30.84 19.94 -23.24
N LEU A 524 -30.62 20.51 -22.06
CA LEU A 524 -31.46 20.31 -20.88
C LEU A 524 -32.48 21.44 -20.73
N GLU A 525 -32.06 22.69 -20.96
CA GLU A 525 -32.90 23.86 -20.73
C GLU A 525 -32.52 25.03 -21.63
N LYS A 526 -33.53 25.83 -22.03
CA LYS A 526 -33.36 27.12 -22.70
C LYS A 526 -34.08 28.22 -21.90
N LYS A 527 -33.35 29.25 -21.47
CA LYS A 527 -33.88 30.44 -20.77
C LYS A 527 -33.40 31.71 -21.49
N GLY A 528 -34.24 32.26 -22.38
CA GLY A 528 -33.81 33.39 -23.22
C GLY A 528 -32.62 32.97 -24.09
N GLU A 529 -31.54 33.76 -24.06
CA GLU A 529 -30.28 33.48 -24.76
C GLU A 529 -29.35 32.51 -24.00
N THR A 530 -29.71 32.08 -22.79
CA THR A 530 -28.92 31.13 -22.00
C THR A 530 -29.41 29.70 -22.24
N HIS A 531 -28.52 28.83 -22.72
CA HIS A 531 -28.80 27.40 -22.94
C HIS A 531 -27.91 26.53 -22.06
N LEU A 532 -28.52 25.62 -21.30
CA LEU A 532 -27.81 24.62 -20.51
C LEU A 532 -27.86 23.28 -21.23
N SER A 533 -26.68 22.73 -21.53
CA SER A 533 -26.50 21.39 -22.08
C SER A 533 -25.64 20.57 -21.15
N GLY A 534 -25.96 19.29 -20.95
CA GLY A 534 -25.15 18.45 -20.08
C GLY A 534 -25.60 17.01 -19.93
N LYS A 535 -24.77 16.21 -19.28
CA LYS A 535 -25.00 14.79 -19.01
C LYS A 535 -24.57 14.41 -17.62
N THR A 536 -25.43 13.69 -16.90
CA THR A 536 -25.09 13.05 -15.62
C THR A 536 -24.39 11.71 -15.81
N GLY A 537 -23.60 11.33 -14.82
CA GLY A 537 -23.08 9.97 -14.63
C GLY A 537 -23.23 9.56 -13.16
N THR A 538 -23.63 8.31 -12.94
CA THR A 538 -23.72 7.73 -11.60
C THR A 538 -23.14 6.33 -11.61
N GLY A 539 -22.05 6.16 -10.89
CA GLY A 539 -21.42 4.89 -10.59
C GLY A 539 -22.02 4.30 -9.33
N THR A 540 -22.84 3.26 -9.52
CA THR A 540 -23.49 2.53 -8.42
C THR A 540 -22.78 1.19 -8.23
N VAL A 541 -22.25 0.93 -7.04
CA VAL A 541 -21.57 -0.32 -6.69
C VAL A 541 -22.26 -0.95 -5.49
N ASN A 542 -22.68 -2.21 -5.62
CA ASN A 542 -23.38 -2.96 -4.56
C ASN A 542 -24.59 -2.20 -3.96
N GLY A 543 -25.34 -1.49 -4.82
CA GLY A 543 -26.53 -0.72 -4.45
C GLY A 543 -26.26 0.67 -3.87
N LYS A 544 -25.00 1.11 -3.80
CA LYS A 544 -24.58 2.40 -3.24
C LYS A 544 -24.02 3.32 -4.33
N ASN A 545 -24.34 4.61 -4.27
CA ASN A 545 -23.86 5.59 -5.24
C ASN A 545 -22.51 6.16 -4.78
N LEU A 546 -21.44 5.77 -5.45
CA LEU A 546 -20.07 6.09 -5.01
C LEU A 546 -19.38 7.17 -5.86
N ASN A 547 -19.86 7.37 -7.09
CA ASN A 547 -19.23 8.21 -8.10
C ASN A 547 -20.31 9.00 -8.86
N GLY A 548 -20.32 10.32 -8.69
CA GLY A 548 -21.30 11.21 -9.29
C GLY A 548 -20.65 12.19 -10.25
N TRP A 549 -21.22 12.32 -11.45
CA TRP A 549 -20.77 13.22 -12.50
C TRP A 549 -21.89 14.13 -12.98
N PHE A 550 -21.53 15.38 -13.25
CA PHE A 550 -22.28 16.24 -14.15
C PHE A 550 -21.31 17.06 -14.99
N ILE A 551 -21.39 16.88 -16.31
CA ILE A 551 -20.52 17.57 -17.27
C ILE A 551 -21.38 18.24 -18.33
N GLY A 552 -20.89 19.32 -18.92
CA GLY A 552 -21.65 20.03 -19.93
C GLY A 552 -21.10 21.40 -20.27
N TYR A 553 -21.96 22.22 -20.85
CA TYR A 553 -21.64 23.61 -21.17
C TYR A 553 -22.87 24.50 -21.06
N VAL A 554 -22.62 25.77 -20.75
CA VAL A 554 -23.61 26.85 -20.78
C VAL A 554 -23.26 27.80 -21.91
N GLU A 555 -24.19 27.96 -22.85
CA GLU A 555 -24.11 29.00 -23.88
C GLU A 555 -24.84 30.24 -23.36
N THR A 556 -24.21 31.40 -23.52
CA THR A 556 -24.78 32.72 -23.24
C THR A 556 -24.75 33.54 -24.54
N GLU A 557 -25.24 34.78 -24.52
CA GLU A 557 -25.27 35.64 -25.71
C GLU A 557 -23.88 35.80 -26.36
N ASP A 558 -22.83 35.95 -25.55
CA ASP A 558 -21.48 36.29 -26.03
C ASP A 558 -20.42 35.22 -25.71
N ASN A 559 -20.70 34.24 -24.86
CA ASN A 559 -19.69 33.30 -24.36
C ASN A 559 -20.22 31.87 -24.15
N THR A 560 -19.31 30.91 -24.13
CA THR A 560 -19.59 29.50 -23.80
C THR A 560 -18.69 29.03 -22.66
N TYR A 561 -19.31 28.49 -21.61
CA TYR A 561 -18.64 27.99 -20.42
C TYR A 561 -18.73 26.47 -20.37
N PHE A 562 -17.60 25.77 -20.33
CA PHE A 562 -17.55 24.30 -20.23
C PHE A 562 -17.27 23.89 -18.81
N PHE A 563 -17.95 22.87 -18.30
CA PHE A 563 -17.78 22.45 -16.91
C PHE A 563 -17.75 20.94 -16.73
N ALA A 564 -17.09 20.51 -15.66
CA ALA A 564 -17.19 19.16 -15.14
C ALA A 564 -17.14 19.17 -13.60
N THR A 565 -18.12 18.52 -12.99
CA THR A 565 -18.16 18.25 -11.56
C THR A 565 -18.09 16.75 -11.33
N ASN A 566 -17.15 16.32 -10.49
CA ASN A 566 -17.11 14.95 -9.96
C ASN A 566 -17.22 14.98 -8.44
N ILE A 567 -18.01 14.06 -7.89
CA ILE A 567 -18.15 13.85 -6.44
C ILE A 567 -18.02 12.36 -6.10
N GLN A 568 -17.40 12.08 -4.96
CA GLN A 568 -17.29 10.75 -4.38
C GLN A 568 -17.75 10.76 -2.92
N ASN A 569 -18.43 9.68 -2.54
CA ASN A 569 -18.95 9.44 -1.18
C ASN A 569 -19.12 7.91 -0.98
N GLU A 570 -19.30 7.47 0.26
CA GLU A 570 -19.55 6.07 0.61
C GLU A 570 -20.96 5.57 0.24
N ASP A 571 -21.93 6.44 -0.05
CA ASP A 571 -23.32 6.02 -0.35
C ASP A 571 -24.18 6.98 -1.22
N ASP A 572 -23.93 8.29 -1.20
CA ASP A 572 -24.84 9.29 -1.82
C ASP A 572 -24.19 10.19 -2.89
N ALA A 573 -23.21 9.67 -3.64
CA ALA A 573 -22.58 10.38 -4.76
C ALA A 573 -23.25 10.03 -6.09
N SER A 574 -24.34 10.73 -6.41
CA SER A 574 -25.07 10.60 -7.69
C SER A 574 -24.78 11.75 -8.64
N GLY A 575 -25.02 11.54 -9.93
CA GLY A 575 -24.97 12.57 -10.95
C GLY A 575 -25.99 13.68 -10.73
N SER A 576 -27.15 13.37 -10.13
CA SER A 576 -28.14 14.36 -9.69
C SER A 576 -27.57 15.30 -8.62
N LYS A 577 -26.82 14.76 -7.66
CA LYS A 577 -26.12 15.55 -6.64
C LYS A 577 -24.99 16.37 -7.24
N ALA A 578 -24.22 15.81 -8.16
CA ALA A 578 -23.21 16.55 -8.91
C ALA A 578 -23.85 17.71 -9.70
N ALA A 579 -25.02 17.49 -10.32
CA ALA A 579 -25.77 18.53 -11.01
C ALA A 579 -26.28 19.61 -10.05
N GLU A 580 -26.85 19.25 -8.89
CA GLU A 580 -27.28 20.21 -7.86
C GLU A 580 -26.13 21.14 -7.42
N ILE A 581 -24.96 20.56 -7.16
CA ILE A 581 -23.73 21.30 -6.81
C ILE A 581 -23.32 22.22 -7.96
N THR A 582 -23.26 21.69 -9.18
CA THR A 582 -22.85 22.45 -10.37
C THR A 582 -23.75 23.64 -10.63
N LEU A 583 -25.08 23.44 -10.63
CA LEU A 583 -26.03 24.51 -10.88
C LEU A 583 -25.99 25.58 -9.79
N SER A 584 -25.69 25.18 -8.54
CA SER A 584 -25.48 26.13 -7.44
C SER A 584 -24.22 26.98 -7.65
N ILE A 585 -23.12 26.37 -8.11
CA ILE A 585 -21.87 27.07 -8.44
C ILE A 585 -22.07 27.99 -9.64
N LEU A 586 -22.64 27.51 -10.75
CA LEU A 586 -22.87 28.32 -11.95
C LEU A 586 -23.76 29.54 -11.66
N LYS A 587 -24.74 29.39 -10.76
CA LYS A 587 -25.59 30.48 -10.32
C LYS A 587 -24.85 31.49 -9.44
N ASP A 588 -24.01 31.02 -8.53
CA ASP A 588 -23.16 31.88 -7.69
C ASP A 588 -22.19 32.71 -8.54
N LEU A 589 -21.67 32.11 -9.62
CA LEU A 589 -20.84 32.78 -10.63
C LEU A 589 -21.63 33.70 -11.58
N GLY A 590 -22.97 33.71 -11.52
CA GLY A 590 -23.82 34.51 -12.40
C GLY A 590 -23.88 34.05 -13.86
N ILE A 591 -23.54 32.78 -14.12
CA ILE A 591 -23.52 32.17 -15.46
C ILE A 591 -24.89 31.57 -15.84
N TYR A 592 -25.65 31.06 -14.85
CA TYR A 592 -26.90 30.29 -15.06
C TYR A 592 -28.05 30.64 -14.10
#